data_AF-A0A667X916-F1
#
_entry.id   AF-A0A667X916-F1
#
_cell.length_a   1.000
_cell.length_b   1.000
_cell.length_c   1.000
_cell.angle_alpha   90.00
_cell.angle_beta   90.00
_cell.angle_gamma   90.00
#
_symmetry.space_group_name_H-M   'P 1'
#
loop_
_entity.id
_entity.type
_entity.pdbx_description
1 polymer ?
#
loop_
_entity_poly.entity_id
_entity_poly.type
_entity_poly.pdbx_seq_one_letter_code
_entity_poly.pdbx_strand_id
1 'polypeptide(L)'
;MGWKESFAIQLLLGLVFVTSGLAINLIQLLTCLLWPINKQLYRRINTRLAYSLWSQLVMLLEWWSGTECTLFVDQSSTAEKLGKEHAIIILNHNYEIDFLCGWTMAERCGVLGSSKVLAKHELLKVPLIGWTWYFLEVVFCKRKWEEDRKAVTNGLNQLKDYPENMWVLLYCEGTRFTEKKHQISMEVADSKGLPRLKYHLLPRTKGFTTTLHLSILTNKNWGCMHNFQLF
;
A
#
# COMPACT_ATOMS: atom_id res chain seq x y z
N MET A 1 17.91 -3.27 -31.05
CA MET A 1 16.89 -2.68 -30.16
C MET A 1 15.74 -3.66 -30.04
N GLY A 2 15.43 -4.08 -28.81
CA GLY A 2 14.24 -4.89 -28.56
C GLY A 2 12.98 -4.04 -28.73
N TRP A 3 11.83 -4.63 -29.06
CA TRP A 3 10.57 -3.87 -29.20
C TRP A 3 10.20 -3.10 -27.91
N LYS A 4 10.61 -3.58 -26.73
CA LYS A 4 10.47 -2.89 -25.44
C LYS A 4 11.24 -1.56 -25.33
N GLU A 5 12.26 -1.35 -26.16
CA GLU A 5 13.03 -0.09 -26.21
C GLU A 5 12.39 0.92 -27.18
N SER A 6 11.35 0.52 -27.92
CA SER A 6 10.65 1.39 -28.85
C SER A 6 9.87 2.48 -28.11
N PHE A 7 10.24 3.74 -28.36
CA PHE A 7 9.53 4.90 -27.83
C PHE A 7 8.04 4.88 -28.17
N ALA A 8 7.67 4.46 -29.39
CA ALA A 8 6.28 4.38 -29.80
C ALA A 8 5.46 3.39 -28.95
N ILE A 9 6.06 2.25 -28.56
CA ILE A 9 5.38 1.25 -27.72
C ILE A 9 5.31 1.75 -26.27
N GLN A 10 6.37 2.37 -25.75
CA GLN A 10 6.36 2.98 -24.42
C GLN A 10 5.30 4.10 -24.32
N LEU A 11 5.20 4.93 -25.36
CA LEU A 11 4.16 5.96 -25.47
C LEU A 11 2.76 5.35 -25.50
N LEU A 12 2.56 4.27 -26.26
CA LEU A 12 1.28 3.56 -26.32
C LEU A 12 0.87 3.01 -24.94
N LEU A 13 1.81 2.40 -24.19
CA LEU A 13 1.55 1.93 -22.83
C LEU A 13 1.17 3.08 -21.90
N GLY A 14 1.89 4.20 -21.96
CA GLY A 14 1.58 5.40 -21.20
C GLY A 14 0.19 5.95 -21.55
N LEU A 15 -0.15 5.98 -22.84
CA LEU A 15 -1.46 6.42 -23.32
C LEU A 15 -2.57 5.51 -22.77
N VAL A 16 -2.41 4.20 -22.88
CA VAL A 16 -3.38 3.21 -22.34
C VAL A 16 -3.59 3.41 -20.84
N PHE A 17 -2.50 3.58 -20.07
CA PHE A 17 -2.60 3.83 -18.62
C PHE A 17 -3.34 5.12 -18.31
N VAL A 18 -3.03 6.22 -19.01
CA VAL A 18 -3.68 7.52 -18.80
C VAL A 18 -5.15 7.48 -19.20
N THR A 19 -5.48 6.97 -20.39
CA THR A 19 -6.86 6.92 -20.87
C THR A 19 -7.72 6.00 -20.03
N SER A 20 -7.22 4.81 -19.66
CA SER A 20 -7.94 3.89 -18.79
C SER A 20 -8.09 4.45 -17.38
N GLY A 21 -7.04 5.08 -16.82
CA GLY A 21 -7.10 5.73 -15.52
C GLY A 21 -8.12 6.86 -15.45
N LEU A 22 -8.19 7.71 -16.48
CA LEU A 22 -9.19 8.79 -16.54
C LEU A 22 -10.62 8.24 -16.65
N ALA A 23 -10.82 7.22 -17.49
CA ALA A 23 -12.12 6.54 -17.60
C ALA A 23 -12.52 5.88 -16.28
N ILE A 24 -11.58 5.22 -15.60
CA ILE A 24 -11.78 4.63 -14.28
C ILE A 24 -12.17 5.72 -13.27
N ASN A 25 -11.41 6.80 -13.14
CA ASN A 25 -11.75 7.86 -12.19
C ASN A 25 -13.09 8.53 -12.48
N LEU A 26 -13.48 8.66 -13.74
CA LEU A 26 -14.83 9.13 -14.10
C LEU A 26 -15.90 8.16 -13.57
N ILE A 27 -15.72 6.85 -13.77
CA ILE A 27 -16.64 5.84 -13.23
C ILE A 27 -16.65 5.88 -11.69
N GLN A 28 -15.49 5.99 -11.04
CA GLN A 28 -15.41 6.10 -9.58
C GLN A 28 -16.14 7.34 -9.06
N LEU A 29 -16.02 8.47 -9.74
CA LEU A 29 -16.79 9.67 -9.42
C LEU A 29 -18.30 9.41 -9.49
N LEU A 30 -18.77 8.69 -10.52
CA LEU A 30 -20.18 8.30 -10.62
C LEU A 30 -20.60 7.33 -9.52
N THR A 31 -19.70 6.45 -9.05
CA THR A 31 -20.02 5.54 -7.94
C THR A 31 -20.30 6.28 -6.63
N CYS A 32 -19.88 7.54 -6.45
CA CYS A 32 -20.25 8.34 -5.27
C CYS A 32 -21.76 8.41 -5.03
N LEU A 33 -22.58 8.30 -6.08
CA LEU A 33 -24.05 8.23 -5.97
C LEU A 33 -24.51 6.95 -5.25
N LEU A 34 -23.73 5.87 -5.32
CA LEU A 34 -24.00 4.60 -4.63
C LEU A 34 -23.58 4.64 -3.16
N TRP A 35 -22.64 5.51 -2.76
CA TRP A 35 -22.13 5.56 -1.40
C TRP A 35 -23.21 5.66 -0.31
N PRO A 36 -24.18 6.62 -0.38
CA PRO A 36 -25.22 6.74 0.65
C PRO A 36 -26.27 5.61 0.59
N ILE A 37 -26.43 4.93 -0.54
CA ILE A 37 -27.46 3.89 -0.75
C ILE A 37 -26.92 2.51 -0.38
N ASN A 38 -25.73 2.18 -0.88
CA ASN A 38 -25.08 0.89 -0.69
C ASN A 38 -23.55 1.07 -0.69
N LYS A 39 -23.02 1.50 0.46
CA LYS A 39 -21.58 1.65 0.72
C LYS A 39 -20.77 0.40 0.39
N GLN A 40 -21.33 -0.79 0.62
CA GLN A 40 -20.64 -2.06 0.38
C GLN A 40 -20.49 -2.33 -1.13
N LEU A 41 -21.52 -2.06 -1.92
CA LEU A 41 -21.44 -2.14 -3.37
C LEU A 41 -20.47 -1.11 -3.94
N TYR A 42 -20.50 0.14 -3.44
CA TYR A 42 -19.52 1.16 -3.79
C TYR A 42 -18.08 0.64 -3.60
N ARG A 43 -17.79 0.04 -2.45
CA ARG A 43 -16.44 -0.45 -2.11
C ARG A 43 -16.01 -1.59 -3.01
N ARG A 44 -16.91 -2.55 -3.28
CA ARG A 44 -16.63 -3.67 -4.18
C ARG A 44 -16.33 -3.18 -5.59
N ILE A 45 -17.14 -2.27 -6.14
CA ILE A 45 -16.91 -1.69 -7.48
C ILE A 45 -15.57 -0.96 -7.53
N ASN A 46 -15.31 -0.08 -6.56
CA ASN A 46 -14.06 0.68 -6.52
C ASN A 46 -12.83 -0.22 -6.35
N THR A 47 -12.94 -1.33 -5.62
CA THR A 47 -11.88 -2.34 -5.50
C THR A 47 -11.55 -2.96 -6.87
N ARG A 48 -12.57 -3.33 -7.67
CA ARG A 48 -12.35 -3.90 -9.01
C ARG A 48 -11.81 -2.87 -9.99
N LEU A 49 -12.29 -1.63 -9.94
CA LEU A 49 -11.77 -0.53 -10.74
C LEU A 49 -10.30 -0.25 -10.43
N ALA A 50 -9.95 -0.23 -9.14
CA ALA A 50 -8.57 -0.05 -8.72
C ALA A 50 -7.67 -1.22 -9.13
N TYR A 51 -8.14 -2.46 -9.02
CA TYR A 51 -7.43 -3.64 -9.53
C TYR A 51 -7.05 -3.46 -11.00
N SER A 52 -7.98 -3.03 -11.85
CA SER A 52 -7.73 -2.81 -13.29
C SER A 52 -6.66 -1.73 -13.57
N LEU A 53 -6.46 -0.78 -12.66
CA LEU A 53 -5.42 0.24 -12.79
C LEU A 53 -4.07 -0.26 -12.24
N TRP A 54 -4.08 -0.92 -11.08
CA TRP A 54 -2.87 -1.43 -10.44
C TRP A 54 -2.25 -2.60 -11.18
N SER A 55 -3.05 -3.48 -11.78
CA SER A 55 -2.56 -4.63 -12.55
C SER A 55 -1.72 -4.20 -13.75
N GLN A 56 -1.99 -3.02 -14.33
CA GLN A 56 -1.15 -2.45 -15.38
C GLN A 56 0.26 -2.09 -14.86
N LEU A 57 0.36 -1.56 -13.64
CA LEU A 57 1.65 -1.24 -13.01
C LEU A 57 2.40 -2.50 -12.59
N VAL A 58 1.70 -3.52 -12.08
CA VAL A 58 2.29 -4.84 -11.79
C VAL A 58 2.80 -5.50 -13.07
N MET A 59 2.02 -5.46 -14.16
CA MET A 59 2.44 -5.96 -15.48
C MET A 59 3.69 -5.22 -15.98
N LEU A 60 3.79 -3.90 -15.79
CA LEU A 60 4.99 -3.15 -16.15
C LEU A 60 6.21 -3.56 -15.31
N LEU A 61 6.01 -3.83 -14.01
CA LEU A 61 7.09 -4.30 -13.15
C LEU A 61 7.53 -5.71 -13.58
N GLU A 62 6.67 -6.71 -13.54
CA GLU A 62 7.08 -8.09 -13.77
C GLU A 62 7.38 -8.37 -15.24
N TRP A 63 6.39 -8.19 -16.12
CA TRP A 63 6.50 -8.63 -17.51
C TRP A 63 7.29 -7.66 -18.38
N TRP A 64 7.07 -6.35 -18.24
CA TRP A 64 7.77 -5.37 -19.09
C TRP A 64 9.23 -5.24 -18.68
N SER A 65 9.52 -4.97 -17.40
CA SER A 65 10.91 -4.79 -16.94
C SER A 65 11.67 -6.11 -16.77
N GLY A 66 10.97 -7.24 -16.66
CA GLY A 66 11.59 -8.54 -16.37
C GLY A 66 12.00 -8.69 -14.90
N THR A 67 11.45 -7.86 -14.01
CA THR A 67 11.70 -7.96 -12.57
C THR A 67 11.08 -9.23 -12.02
N GLU A 68 11.89 -10.06 -11.35
CA GLU A 68 11.41 -11.22 -10.62
C GLU A 68 11.23 -10.87 -9.14
N CYS A 69 10.02 -11.01 -8.63
CA CYS A 69 9.77 -10.94 -7.19
C CYS A 69 9.57 -12.35 -6.64
N THR A 70 10.39 -12.77 -5.68
CA THR A 70 10.29 -14.10 -5.06
C THR A 70 9.84 -13.97 -3.61
N LEU A 71 8.77 -14.69 -3.26
CA LEU A 71 8.25 -14.71 -1.90
C LEU A 71 8.75 -15.96 -1.17
N PHE A 72 9.51 -15.76 -0.10
CA PHE A 72 9.91 -16.81 0.81
C PHE A 72 9.04 -16.73 2.07
N VAL A 73 8.37 -17.83 2.41
CA VAL A 73 7.49 -17.93 3.59
C VAL A 73 7.99 -19.06 4.48
N ASP A 74 8.09 -18.83 5.80
CA ASP A 74 8.70 -19.79 6.74
C ASP A 74 7.86 -21.08 6.93
N GLN A 75 6.54 -20.97 6.81
CA GLN A 75 5.58 -22.02 7.12
C GLN A 75 4.48 -22.08 6.04
N SER A 76 4.15 -23.30 5.61
CA SER A 76 3.06 -23.54 4.66
C SER A 76 1.70 -23.02 5.18
N SER A 77 1.45 -23.14 6.49
CA SER A 77 0.25 -22.62 7.15
C SER A 77 0.13 -21.09 7.09
N THR A 78 1.24 -20.36 7.03
CA THR A 78 1.26 -18.91 6.80
C THR A 78 0.93 -18.60 5.36
N ALA A 79 1.53 -19.32 4.41
CA ALA A 79 1.28 -19.14 2.98
C ALA A 79 -0.20 -19.37 2.62
N GLU A 80 -0.86 -20.34 3.26
CA GLU A 80 -2.28 -20.64 3.05
C GLU A 80 -3.23 -19.51 3.49
N LYS A 81 -2.80 -18.64 4.42
CA LYS A 81 -3.61 -17.54 4.96
C LYS A 81 -3.45 -16.23 4.18
N LEU A 82 -2.37 -16.08 3.42
CA LEU A 82 -2.12 -14.86 2.64
C LEU A 82 -3.30 -14.55 1.71
N GLY A 83 -3.77 -13.31 1.75
CA GLY A 83 -4.92 -12.83 0.96
C GLY A 83 -6.30 -13.24 1.49
N LYS A 84 -6.38 -14.14 2.48
CA LYS A 84 -7.65 -14.64 3.04
C LYS A 84 -8.11 -13.88 4.30
N GLU A 85 -7.36 -12.87 4.71
CA GLU A 85 -7.60 -12.07 5.92
C GLU A 85 -7.26 -10.60 5.71
N HIS A 86 -7.81 -9.74 6.58
CA HIS A 86 -7.29 -8.39 6.71
C HIS A 86 -5.92 -8.44 7.41
N ALA A 87 -4.93 -7.79 6.83
CA ALA A 87 -3.58 -7.81 7.37
C ALA A 87 -2.93 -6.43 7.38
N ILE A 88 -2.12 -6.18 8.41
CA ILE A 88 -1.14 -5.10 8.40
C ILE A 88 0.13 -5.67 7.77
N ILE A 89 0.59 -5.04 6.69
CA ILE A 89 1.83 -5.40 6.02
C ILE A 89 2.91 -4.45 6.47
N ILE A 90 3.97 -4.97 7.07
CA ILE A 90 5.19 -4.21 7.35
C ILE A 90 6.17 -4.50 6.22
N LEU A 91 6.72 -3.44 5.63
CA LEU A 91 7.74 -3.54 4.60
C LEU A 91 8.88 -2.59 4.97
N ASN A 92 10.12 -3.04 4.80
CA ASN A 92 11.28 -2.14 4.84
C ASN A 92 11.25 -1.19 3.64
N HIS A 93 11.83 0.02 3.80
CA HIS A 93 11.79 1.03 2.75
C HIS A 93 13.19 1.36 2.24
N ASN A 94 13.64 0.69 1.19
CA ASN A 94 14.96 0.90 0.58
C ASN A 94 14.86 1.72 -0.71
N TYR A 95 13.97 1.36 -1.63
CA TYR A 95 13.89 1.91 -2.97
C TYR A 95 12.56 2.60 -3.26
N GLU A 96 12.49 3.32 -4.38
CA GLU A 96 11.25 4.01 -4.79
C GLU A 96 10.16 3.04 -5.21
N ILE A 97 10.55 1.87 -5.73
CA ILE A 97 9.65 0.86 -6.29
C ILE A 97 9.24 -0.22 -5.27
N ASP A 98 9.64 -0.12 -4.00
CA ASP A 98 9.32 -1.11 -2.96
C ASP A 98 7.81 -1.41 -2.89
N PHE A 99 6.98 -0.38 -3.07
CA PHE A 99 5.52 -0.53 -3.04
C PHE A 99 5.00 -1.35 -4.22
N LEU A 100 5.64 -1.31 -5.39
CA LEU A 100 5.27 -2.13 -6.55
C LEU A 100 5.64 -3.60 -6.32
N CYS A 101 6.76 -3.87 -5.65
CA CYS A 101 7.09 -5.23 -5.20
C CYS A 101 6.03 -5.74 -4.22
N GLY A 102 5.60 -4.90 -3.27
CA GLY A 102 4.47 -5.21 -2.37
C GLY A 102 3.16 -5.47 -3.10
N TRP A 103 2.86 -4.70 -4.17
CA TRP A 103 1.69 -4.93 -5.02
C TRP A 103 1.77 -6.21 -5.84
N THR A 104 2.95 -6.63 -6.25
CA THR A 104 3.15 -7.93 -6.90
C THR A 104 2.76 -9.07 -5.95
N MET A 105 3.09 -8.95 -4.66
CA MET A 105 2.64 -9.92 -3.66
C MET A 105 1.12 -9.86 -3.46
N ALA A 106 0.54 -8.66 -3.42
CA ALA A 106 -0.90 -8.47 -3.29
C ALA A 106 -1.67 -9.04 -4.51
N GLU A 107 -1.11 -8.95 -5.71
CA GLU A 107 -1.65 -9.56 -6.93
C GLU A 107 -1.75 -11.08 -6.81
N ARG A 108 -0.63 -11.72 -6.44
CA ARG A 108 -0.56 -13.18 -6.24
C ARG A 108 -1.50 -13.68 -5.14
N CYS A 109 -1.84 -12.82 -4.19
CA CYS A 109 -2.76 -13.13 -3.09
C CYS A 109 -4.21 -12.66 -3.35
N GLY A 110 -4.51 -12.08 -4.51
CA GLY A 110 -5.87 -11.67 -4.89
C GLY A 110 -6.41 -10.44 -4.13
N VAL A 111 -5.55 -9.62 -3.53
CA VAL A 111 -5.92 -8.44 -2.72
C VAL A 111 -5.36 -7.13 -3.27
N LEU A 112 -4.87 -7.10 -4.51
CA LEU A 112 -4.27 -5.90 -5.11
C LEU A 112 -5.22 -4.69 -5.11
N GLY A 113 -6.46 -4.86 -5.58
CA GLY A 113 -7.44 -3.78 -5.66
C GLY A 113 -7.91 -3.24 -4.30
N SER A 114 -7.81 -4.06 -3.25
CA SER A 114 -8.19 -3.73 -1.88
C SER A 114 -6.99 -3.33 -1.01
N SER A 115 -5.78 -3.36 -1.56
CA SER A 115 -4.57 -2.91 -0.86
C SER A 115 -4.64 -1.41 -0.53
N LYS A 116 -4.14 -1.07 0.65
CA LYS A 116 -4.14 0.29 1.22
C LYS A 116 -2.74 0.63 1.72
N VAL A 117 -2.51 1.92 1.94
CA VAL A 117 -1.29 2.45 2.54
C VAL A 117 -1.64 3.68 3.37
N LEU A 118 -0.82 4.04 4.36
CA LEU A 118 -0.88 5.41 4.91
C LEU A 118 -0.11 6.34 3.95
N ALA A 119 -0.85 7.03 3.09
CA ALA A 119 -0.31 7.85 2.02
C ALA A 119 0.09 9.25 2.49
N LYS A 120 1.02 9.91 1.79
CA LYS A 120 1.30 11.34 2.00
C LYS A 120 0.16 12.19 1.45
N HIS A 121 -0.25 13.23 2.15
CA HIS A 121 -1.37 14.08 1.77
C HIS A 121 -1.21 14.71 0.38
N GLU A 122 0.02 15.03 -0.02
CA GLU A 122 0.35 15.59 -1.33
C GLU A 122 -0.01 14.65 -2.48
N LEU A 123 -0.10 13.33 -2.22
CA LEU A 123 -0.46 12.34 -3.25
C LEU A 123 -1.90 12.49 -3.73
N LEU A 124 -2.78 13.17 -3.00
CA LEU A 124 -4.11 13.55 -3.51
C LEU A 124 -4.05 14.41 -4.78
N LYS A 125 -2.94 15.15 -4.97
CA LYS A 125 -2.73 15.99 -6.14
C LYS A 125 -2.23 15.22 -7.36
N VAL A 126 -1.87 13.94 -7.20
CA VAL A 126 -1.42 13.09 -8.30
C VAL A 126 -2.65 12.51 -8.99
N PRO A 127 -2.96 12.92 -10.24
CA PRO A 127 -4.10 12.40 -10.98
C PRO A 127 -3.98 10.88 -11.15
N LEU A 128 -5.10 10.21 -11.41
CA LEU A 128 -5.18 8.74 -11.57
C LEU A 128 -4.94 8.01 -10.25
N ILE A 129 -3.72 8.06 -9.74
CA ILE A 129 -3.29 7.28 -8.56
C ILE A 129 -3.89 7.86 -7.28
N GLY A 130 -3.68 9.15 -7.03
CA GLY A 130 -4.17 9.83 -5.83
C GLY A 130 -5.69 9.84 -5.75
N TRP A 131 -6.35 10.03 -6.88
CA TRP A 131 -7.82 10.01 -6.97
C TRP A 131 -8.38 8.62 -6.77
N THR A 132 -7.78 7.58 -7.37
CA THR A 132 -8.18 6.19 -7.11
C THR A 132 -8.03 5.85 -5.62
N TRP A 133 -6.92 6.27 -4.99
CA TRP A 133 -6.73 6.11 -3.54
C TRP A 133 -7.77 6.85 -2.70
N TYR A 134 -8.19 8.04 -3.10
CA TYR A 134 -9.29 8.76 -2.45
C TYR A 134 -10.59 7.93 -2.49
N PHE A 135 -10.99 7.44 -3.66
CA PHE A 135 -12.19 6.62 -3.80
C PHE A 135 -12.10 5.27 -3.08
N LEU A 136 -10.87 4.76 -2.89
CA LEU A 136 -10.58 3.59 -2.09
C LEU A 136 -10.55 3.84 -0.57
N GLU A 137 -10.85 5.06 -0.11
CA GLU A 137 -10.81 5.44 1.31
C GLU A 137 -9.41 5.26 1.95
N VAL A 138 -8.35 5.45 1.16
CA VAL A 138 -6.97 5.47 1.65
C VAL A 138 -6.78 6.64 2.63
N VAL A 139 -6.03 6.39 3.70
CA VAL A 139 -5.75 7.41 4.73
C VAL A 139 -4.56 8.26 4.28
N PHE A 140 -4.79 9.57 4.17
CA PHE A 140 -3.77 10.55 3.77
C PHE A 140 -3.26 11.35 4.98
N CYS A 141 -1.94 11.39 5.17
CA CYS A 141 -1.25 11.98 6.31
C CYS A 141 -0.38 13.17 5.90
N LYS A 142 -0.42 14.25 6.67
CA LYS A 142 0.44 15.45 6.55
C LYS A 142 1.83 15.27 7.18
N ARG A 143 2.10 14.11 7.79
CA ARG A 143 3.34 13.75 8.49
C ARG A 143 3.56 14.57 9.76
N LYS A 144 2.47 15.03 10.38
CA LYS A 144 2.45 15.73 11.67
C LYS A 144 1.43 15.04 12.56
N TRP A 145 1.92 14.30 13.55
CA TRP A 145 1.09 13.42 14.36
C TRP A 145 -0.12 14.12 15.00
N GLU A 146 0.07 15.33 15.54
CA GLU A 146 -1.02 16.10 16.17
C GLU A 146 -2.13 16.47 15.17
N GLU A 147 -1.79 16.68 13.90
CA GLU A 147 -2.78 16.94 12.83
C GLU A 147 -3.40 15.62 12.31
N ASP A 148 -2.60 14.57 12.21
CA ASP A 148 -2.97 13.32 11.54
C ASP A 148 -3.74 12.35 12.44
N ARG A 149 -3.55 12.40 13.76
CA ARG A 149 -4.09 11.41 14.72
C ARG A 149 -5.58 11.17 14.52
N LYS A 150 -6.37 12.24 14.40
CA LYS A 150 -7.83 12.16 14.23
C LYS A 150 -8.19 11.60 12.85
N ALA A 151 -7.52 12.04 11.80
CA ALA A 151 -7.76 11.57 10.42
C ALA A 151 -7.43 10.08 10.28
N VAL A 152 -6.29 9.64 10.81
CA VAL A 152 -5.87 8.23 10.81
C VAL A 152 -6.86 7.38 11.59
N THR A 153 -7.23 7.81 12.80
CA THR A 153 -8.19 7.08 13.64
C THR A 153 -9.54 6.93 12.95
N ASN A 154 -10.07 8.02 12.39
CA ASN A 154 -11.36 8.00 11.71
C ASN A 154 -11.31 7.17 10.42
N GLY A 155 -10.27 7.30 9.61
CA GLY A 155 -10.11 6.56 8.37
C GLY A 155 -10.01 5.06 8.61
N LEU A 156 -9.15 4.63 9.54
CA LEU A 156 -9.05 3.22 9.93
C LEU A 156 -10.36 2.70 10.54
N ASN A 157 -11.05 3.52 11.34
CA ASN A 157 -12.37 3.15 11.86
C ASN A 157 -13.42 2.95 10.76
N GLN A 158 -13.36 3.72 9.68
CA GLN A 158 -14.25 3.53 8.54
C GLN A 158 -13.97 2.24 7.77
N LEU A 159 -12.75 1.71 7.81
CA LEU A 159 -12.35 0.50 7.09
C LEU A 159 -12.76 -0.80 7.82
N LYS A 160 -13.32 -0.72 9.02
CA LYS A 160 -13.72 -1.90 9.82
C LYS A 160 -14.76 -2.80 9.16
N ASP A 161 -15.64 -2.20 8.35
CA ASP A 161 -16.71 -2.89 7.62
C ASP A 161 -16.40 -3.00 6.13
N TYR A 162 -15.13 -2.97 5.72
CA TYR A 162 -14.77 -3.13 4.31
C TYR A 162 -15.10 -4.57 3.84
N PRO A 163 -15.71 -4.74 2.65
CA PRO A 163 -16.27 -6.03 2.24
C PRO A 163 -15.24 -7.00 1.65
N GLU A 164 -14.03 -6.54 1.40
CA GLU A 164 -12.95 -7.29 0.75
C GLU A 164 -11.78 -7.41 1.74
N ASN A 165 -11.06 -8.54 1.73
CA ASN A 165 -9.83 -8.66 2.51
C ASN A 165 -8.85 -7.57 2.07
N MET A 166 -8.29 -6.84 3.03
CA MET A 166 -7.42 -5.69 2.76
C MET A 166 -6.06 -5.89 3.37
N TRP A 167 -5.04 -5.47 2.64
CA TRP A 167 -3.69 -5.34 3.15
C TRP A 167 -3.35 -3.87 3.34
N VAL A 168 -3.04 -3.46 4.56
CA VAL A 168 -2.63 -2.09 4.89
C VAL A 168 -1.12 -2.03 5.06
N LEU A 169 -0.44 -1.44 4.08
CA LEU A 169 1.00 -1.30 4.06
C LEU A 169 1.48 -0.17 4.99
N LEU A 170 2.46 -0.48 5.83
CA LEU A 170 3.16 0.44 6.70
C LEU A 170 4.67 0.33 6.51
N TYR A 171 5.30 1.46 6.17
CA TYR A 171 6.74 1.64 6.27
C TYR A 171 7.09 2.16 7.66
N CYS A 172 7.35 1.26 8.59
CA CYS A 172 7.61 1.62 10.00
C CYS A 172 8.89 2.45 10.16
N GLU A 173 9.85 2.39 9.24
CA GLU A 173 11.03 3.26 9.20
C GLU A 173 10.66 4.73 8.94
N GLY A 174 9.50 4.97 8.31
CA GLY A 174 8.95 6.31 8.03
C GLY A 174 9.70 7.10 6.95
N THR A 175 10.80 6.57 6.41
CA THR A 175 11.58 7.16 5.31
C THR A 175 12.44 6.08 4.65
N ARG A 176 12.89 6.34 3.42
CA ARG A 176 13.86 5.47 2.73
C ARG A 176 15.17 5.37 3.48
N PHE A 177 15.71 4.15 3.55
CA PHE A 177 17.03 3.83 4.03
C PHE A 177 18.08 4.56 3.19
N THR A 178 19.03 5.19 3.87
CA THR A 178 20.28 5.69 3.28
C THR A 178 21.37 5.55 4.32
N GLU A 179 22.62 5.38 3.89
CA GLU A 179 23.76 5.23 4.80
C GLU A 179 23.82 6.34 5.87
N LYS A 180 23.66 7.60 5.43
CA LYS A 180 23.60 8.75 6.34
C LYS A 180 22.48 8.66 7.38
N LYS A 181 21.28 8.22 6.99
CA LYS A 181 20.16 8.09 7.93
C LYS A 181 20.33 6.89 8.85
N HIS A 182 20.96 5.83 8.35
CA HIS A 182 21.30 4.66 9.15
C HIS A 182 22.27 5.02 10.26
N GLN A 183 23.34 5.75 9.95
CA GLN A 183 24.29 6.28 10.96
C GLN A 183 23.57 7.09 12.05
N ILE A 184 22.76 8.08 11.66
CA ILE A 184 21.95 8.87 12.61
C ILE A 184 21.02 7.96 13.42
N SER A 185 20.38 6.99 12.77
CA SER A 185 19.50 6.05 13.46
C SER A 185 20.24 5.18 14.47
N MET A 186 21.51 4.84 14.22
CA MET A 186 22.35 4.07 15.13
C MET A 186 22.83 4.91 16.32
N GLU A 187 23.17 6.18 16.11
CA GLU A 187 23.45 7.12 17.21
C GLU A 187 22.24 7.26 18.16
N VAL A 188 21.03 7.32 17.59
CA VAL A 188 19.78 7.32 18.36
C VAL A 188 19.55 5.98 19.08
N ALA A 189 19.99 4.86 18.49
CA ALA A 189 19.91 3.55 19.14
C ALA A 189 20.82 3.50 20.36
N ASP A 190 22.09 3.85 20.20
CA ASP A 190 23.09 3.85 21.27
C ASP A 190 22.68 4.77 22.43
N SER A 191 22.24 6.01 22.12
CA SER A 191 21.82 6.98 23.14
C SER A 191 20.57 6.56 23.93
N LYS A 192 19.77 5.63 23.39
CA LYS A 192 18.57 5.09 24.04
C LYS A 192 18.77 3.66 24.58
N GLY A 193 19.98 3.10 24.48
CA GLY A 193 20.25 1.71 24.85
C GLY A 193 19.46 0.69 24.02
N LEU A 194 19.10 1.04 22.79
CA LEU A 194 18.38 0.15 21.86
C LEU A 194 19.38 -0.67 21.02
N PRO A 195 18.99 -1.88 20.56
CA PRO A 195 19.83 -2.68 19.68
C PRO A 195 20.17 -1.96 18.38
N ARG A 196 21.41 -2.10 17.93
CA ARG A 196 21.83 -1.64 16.60
C ARG A 196 21.22 -2.54 15.52
N LEU A 197 20.56 -1.95 14.54
CA LEU A 197 19.97 -2.65 13.41
C LEU A 197 20.93 -2.59 12.21
N LYS A 198 21.18 -3.71 11.53
CA LYS A 198 22.17 -3.76 10.43
C LYS A 198 21.62 -3.21 9.10
N TYR A 199 20.36 -3.55 8.76
CA TYR A 199 19.75 -3.26 7.45
C TYR A 199 18.47 -2.42 7.53
N HIS A 200 18.18 -1.86 8.70
CA HIS A 200 16.94 -1.13 8.96
C HIS A 200 17.22 0.14 9.76
N LEU A 201 16.38 1.16 9.58
CA LEU A 201 16.28 2.27 10.50
C LEU A 201 15.44 1.87 11.73
N LEU A 202 15.64 2.58 12.84
CA LEU A 202 14.77 2.43 14.02
C LEU A 202 13.32 2.81 13.63
N PRO A 203 12.32 2.00 14.01
CA PRO A 203 10.95 2.24 13.62
C PRO A 203 10.34 3.45 14.33
N ARG A 204 9.51 4.19 13.61
CA ARG A 204 8.59 5.19 14.15
C ARG A 204 7.31 4.51 14.60
N THR A 205 7.13 4.38 15.90
CA THR A 205 6.10 3.51 16.48
C THR A 205 4.68 4.09 16.44
N LYS A 206 4.49 5.42 16.49
CA LYS A 206 3.14 6.03 16.64
C LYS A 206 2.10 5.58 15.60
N GLY A 207 2.47 5.57 14.32
CA GLY A 207 1.58 5.16 13.25
C GLY A 207 1.26 3.66 13.30
N PHE A 208 2.28 2.85 13.58
CA PHE A 208 2.14 1.41 13.75
C PHE A 208 1.25 1.06 14.94
N THR A 209 1.53 1.60 16.13
CA THR A 209 0.75 1.30 17.35
C THR A 209 -0.70 1.73 17.22
N THR A 210 -0.97 2.87 16.56
CA THR A 210 -2.33 3.32 16.29
C THR A 210 -3.07 2.39 15.35
N THR A 211 -2.42 1.98 14.26
CA THR A 211 -3.02 1.03 13.29
C THR A 211 -3.31 -0.30 13.96
N LEU A 212 -2.33 -0.86 14.68
CA LEU A 212 -2.45 -2.12 15.40
C LEU A 212 -3.52 -2.06 16.50
N HIS A 213 -3.57 -1.00 17.29
CA HIS A 213 -4.56 -0.87 18.35
C HIS A 213 -5.99 -0.81 17.79
N LEU A 214 -6.18 -0.06 16.71
CA LEU A 214 -7.48 0.03 16.04
C LEU A 214 -7.86 -1.26 15.32
N SER A 215 -6.88 -2.05 14.89
CA SER A 215 -7.11 -3.35 14.25
C SER A 215 -7.50 -4.42 15.30
N ILE A 216 -6.84 -4.44 16.46
CA ILE A 216 -7.13 -5.38 17.56
C ILE A 216 -8.48 -5.08 18.22
N LEU A 217 -8.84 -3.81 18.41
CA LEU A 217 -10.12 -3.42 19.01
C LEU A 217 -11.33 -3.71 18.11
N THR A 218 -11.12 -4.25 16.92
CA THR A 218 -12.18 -4.63 16.01
C THR A 218 -12.35 -6.12 16.09
N ASN A 219 -13.46 -6.57 16.66
CA ASN A 219 -13.90 -7.97 16.73
C ASN A 219 -14.17 -8.60 15.34
N LYS A 220 -13.49 -8.15 14.28
CA LYS A 220 -13.49 -8.71 12.94
C LYS A 220 -12.05 -8.78 12.45
N ASN A 221 -11.47 -9.99 12.42
CA ASN A 221 -10.44 -10.50 11.50
C ASN A 221 -9.22 -9.64 11.09
N TRP A 222 -8.92 -8.48 11.69
CA TRP A 222 -7.63 -7.77 11.49
C TRP A 222 -6.53 -8.33 12.42
N GLY A 223 -6.50 -9.65 12.56
CA GLY A 223 -5.67 -10.35 13.54
C GLY A 223 -4.27 -10.67 13.06
N CYS A 224 -3.95 -10.38 11.80
CA CYS A 224 -2.70 -10.82 11.19
C CYS A 224 -1.78 -9.66 10.79
N MET A 225 -0.50 -9.90 10.98
CA MET A 225 0.59 -9.00 10.62
C MET A 225 1.62 -9.80 9.85
N HIS A 226 1.87 -9.38 8.62
CA HIS A 226 2.89 -9.99 7.77
C HIS A 226 4.07 -9.03 7.65
N ASN A 227 5.27 -9.51 8.00
CA ASN A 227 6.51 -8.78 7.82
C ASN A 227 7.17 -9.23 6.52
N PHE A 228 7.19 -8.35 5.54
CA PHE A 228 7.89 -8.57 4.27
C PHE A 228 9.21 -7.81 4.29
N GLN A 229 10.27 -8.49 3.87
CA GLN A 229 11.58 -7.89 3.73
C GLN A 229 12.04 -7.99 2.28
N LEU A 230 12.32 -6.84 1.68
CA LEU A 230 12.97 -6.73 0.38
C LEU A 230 14.47 -6.77 0.60
N PHE A 231 15.13 -7.70 -0.08
CA PHE A 231 16.58 -7.89 -0.08
C PHE A 231 17.20 -7.31 -1.35
#